data_AF-A0A8U0HZM0-F1
#
_entry.id   AF-A0A8U0HZM0-F1
#
_cell.length_a   1.000
_cell.length_b   1.000
_cell.length_c   1.000
_cell.angle_alpha   90.00
_cell.angle_beta   90.00
_cell.angle_gamma   90.00
#
_symmetry.space_group_name_H-M   'P 1'
#
loop_
_entity.id
_entity.type
_entity.pdbx_description
1 polymer ?
#
loop_
_entity_poly.entity_id
_entity_poly.type
_entity_poly.pdbx_seq_one_letter_code
_entity_poly.pdbx_strand_id
1 'polypeptide(L)'
;MGDEDTRYRSRAVHDEPLGRMGRRRFVNTLAGLGFGALSASLLTADDVRAASSDEVPIVYGLTRDGTSEGDGSGGGPSGGGVRPRRKTVPADWYDDFRSAVAAHRNLDVIHHESVASSAVAPGEYGGANATIHVDITAEEVRGAVPERVRDTPVEVRRVERTRERELDADPAALRSGAPAAGEGVPGSVAVASDDLYGTLAPAMRDPKDGALYFATANHVFGGTGNGGESLYLLDDGRTEIGSVREGYPKSDVVCASPKAGYEPLHRIRDGDPGRVLGQFTKAGLADLKAAGEKLEKIGVKTGHTKGKIQAVDGVTCAYGAICKRGQLKWGEESGFGDGDSGSVNYHPDPDDPEAGVLVGGFNNARTWWPGEDYIWGTAAHHVTNKHGYTF
;
A
#
# COMPACT_ATOMS: atom_id res chain seq x y z
N MET A 1 8.22 -31.06 -30.17
CA MET A 1 9.10 -31.22 -28.99
C MET A 1 9.87 -29.94 -28.83
N GLY A 2 9.52 -29.15 -27.81
CA GLY A 2 10.11 -27.83 -27.56
C GLY A 2 9.18 -26.99 -26.70
N ASP A 3 8.76 -27.53 -25.55
CA ASP A 3 7.75 -26.95 -24.66
C ASP A 3 8.26 -26.84 -23.20
N GLU A 4 9.59 -26.87 -23.00
CA GLU A 4 10.18 -26.99 -21.64
C GLU A 4 11.06 -25.81 -21.19
N ASP A 5 11.28 -24.79 -22.02
CA ASP A 5 12.35 -23.79 -21.75
C ASP A 5 11.87 -22.46 -21.11
N THR A 6 10.58 -22.37 -20.77
CA THR A 6 10.01 -21.26 -19.96
C THR A 6 9.67 -21.70 -18.53
N ARG A 7 10.23 -22.83 -18.06
CA ARG A 7 10.08 -23.29 -16.67
C ARG A 7 10.49 -22.19 -15.70
N TYR A 8 9.61 -21.95 -14.74
CA TYR A 8 9.76 -21.17 -13.51
C TYR A 8 11.16 -20.60 -13.28
N ARG A 9 11.45 -19.44 -13.89
CA ARG A 9 12.78 -18.80 -13.85
C ARG A 9 13.27 -18.57 -12.43
N SER A 10 12.34 -18.36 -11.49
CA SER A 10 12.68 -18.18 -10.09
C SER A 10 13.16 -19.47 -9.42
N ARG A 11 12.74 -20.67 -9.87
CA ARG A 11 13.26 -21.97 -9.36
C ARG A 11 14.73 -22.18 -9.70
N ALA A 12 15.23 -21.63 -10.81
CA ALA A 12 16.63 -21.72 -11.19
C ALA A 12 17.58 -21.05 -10.16
N VAL A 13 17.05 -20.30 -9.19
CA VAL A 13 17.82 -19.78 -8.06
C VAL A 13 18.50 -20.87 -7.24
N HIS A 14 17.93 -22.08 -7.23
CA HIS A 14 18.47 -23.25 -6.51
C HIS A 14 19.64 -23.92 -7.21
N ASP A 15 19.80 -23.68 -8.52
CA ASP A 15 20.92 -24.18 -9.31
C ASP A 15 22.17 -23.29 -9.19
N GLU A 16 22.03 -22.10 -8.60
CA GLU A 16 23.10 -21.12 -8.46
C GLU A 16 23.92 -21.32 -7.18
N PRO A 17 25.27 -21.29 -7.23
CA PRO A 17 26.12 -21.41 -6.06
C PRO A 17 26.18 -20.10 -5.24
N LEU A 18 25.04 -19.65 -4.72
CA LEU A 18 24.83 -18.32 -4.12
C LEU A 18 25.59 -18.11 -2.81
N GLY A 19 25.81 -19.16 -2.01
CA GLY A 19 26.46 -19.07 -0.69
C GLY A 19 27.92 -18.63 -0.71
N ARG A 20 28.58 -18.62 -1.89
CA ARG A 20 29.97 -18.16 -2.07
C ARG A 20 30.07 -16.87 -2.87
N MET A 21 28.94 -16.31 -3.31
CA MET A 21 28.93 -15.10 -4.13
C MET A 21 29.04 -13.84 -3.26
N GLY A 22 29.82 -12.86 -3.70
CA GLY A 22 29.80 -11.53 -3.10
C GLY A 22 28.43 -10.86 -3.27
N ARG A 23 28.04 -9.99 -2.33
CA ARG A 23 26.71 -9.36 -2.24
C ARG A 23 26.20 -8.80 -3.57
N ARG A 24 27.04 -8.05 -4.30
CA ARG A 24 26.68 -7.46 -5.59
C ARG A 24 26.34 -8.53 -6.63
N ARG A 25 27.12 -9.61 -6.69
CA ARG A 25 26.87 -10.72 -7.61
C ARG A 25 25.58 -11.45 -7.22
N PHE A 26 25.37 -11.73 -5.94
CA PHE A 26 24.12 -12.32 -5.44
C PHE A 26 22.89 -11.51 -5.85
N VAL A 27 22.89 -10.20 -5.59
CA VAL A 27 21.76 -9.31 -5.96
C VAL A 27 21.55 -9.28 -7.46
N ASN A 28 22.62 -9.19 -8.25
CA ASN A 28 22.53 -9.21 -9.71
C ASN A 28 22.01 -10.54 -10.24
N THR A 29 22.41 -11.67 -9.65
CA THR A 29 21.91 -13.00 -10.00
C THR A 29 20.41 -13.07 -9.72
N LEU A 30 19.96 -12.71 -8.52
CA LEU A 30 18.52 -12.66 -8.21
C LEU A 30 17.76 -11.72 -9.15
N ALA A 31 18.28 -10.53 -9.43
CA ALA A 31 17.67 -9.60 -10.37
C ALA A 31 17.58 -10.20 -11.79
N GLY A 32 18.62 -10.91 -12.24
CA GLY A 32 18.64 -11.63 -13.51
C GLY A 32 17.63 -12.78 -13.58
N LEU A 33 17.38 -13.44 -12.46
CA LEU A 33 16.33 -14.46 -12.30
C LEU A 33 14.92 -13.86 -12.14
N GLY A 34 14.81 -12.53 -12.11
CA GLY A 34 13.55 -11.81 -12.14
C GLY A 34 13.14 -11.16 -10.82
N PHE A 35 13.84 -11.40 -9.71
CA PHE A 35 13.51 -10.73 -8.45
C PHE A 35 13.60 -9.20 -8.62
N GLY A 36 12.61 -8.47 -8.11
CA GLY A 36 12.65 -7.00 -8.15
C GLY A 36 13.90 -6.48 -7.42
N ALA A 37 14.53 -5.42 -7.92
CA ALA A 37 15.81 -4.93 -7.40
C ALA A 37 15.81 -4.70 -5.87
N LEU A 38 14.71 -4.16 -5.33
CA LEU A 38 14.54 -3.98 -3.88
C LEU A 38 14.48 -5.35 -3.18
N SER A 39 13.60 -6.26 -3.61
CA SER A 39 13.52 -7.62 -3.04
C SER A 39 14.87 -8.34 -3.11
N ALA A 40 15.55 -8.32 -4.26
CA ALA A 40 16.88 -8.91 -4.44
C ALA A 40 17.91 -8.34 -3.46
N SER A 41 17.87 -7.02 -3.23
CA SER A 41 18.77 -6.33 -2.29
C SER A 41 18.48 -6.63 -0.81
N LEU A 42 17.32 -7.22 -0.49
CA LEU A 42 16.88 -7.49 0.88
C LEU A 42 16.89 -8.99 1.23
N LEU A 43 16.95 -9.88 0.23
CA LEU A 43 17.13 -11.31 0.42
C LEU A 43 18.59 -11.67 0.73
N THR A 44 18.81 -12.83 1.34
CA THR A 44 20.11 -13.39 1.70
C THR A 44 20.28 -14.79 1.11
N ALA A 45 21.51 -15.32 1.11
CA ALA A 45 21.76 -16.68 0.65
C ALA A 45 21.19 -17.75 1.61
N ASP A 46 20.95 -17.41 2.87
CA ASP A 46 20.24 -18.29 3.80
C ASP A 46 18.75 -18.37 3.45
N ASP A 47 18.12 -17.25 3.07
CA ASP A 47 16.71 -17.24 2.65
C ASP A 47 16.45 -18.14 1.45
N VAL A 48 17.37 -18.15 0.47
CA VAL A 48 17.26 -19.05 -0.70
C VAL A 48 17.44 -20.51 -0.28
N ARG A 49 18.43 -20.80 0.58
CA ARG A 49 18.70 -22.17 1.04
C ARG A 49 17.59 -22.74 1.94
N ALA A 50 16.83 -21.87 2.60
CA ALA A 50 15.68 -22.27 3.41
C ALA A 50 14.45 -22.64 2.56
N ALA A 51 14.39 -22.19 1.29
CA ALA A 51 13.29 -22.52 0.39
C ALA A 51 13.47 -23.92 -0.23
N SER A 52 12.35 -24.64 -0.37
CA SER A 52 12.31 -25.90 -1.11
C SER A 52 12.57 -25.66 -2.61
N SER A 53 12.92 -26.71 -3.36
CA SER A 53 13.27 -26.60 -4.79
C SER A 53 12.15 -26.02 -5.68
N ASP A 54 10.91 -26.10 -5.23
CA ASP A 54 9.71 -25.59 -5.90
C ASP A 54 9.18 -24.27 -5.29
N GLU A 55 9.87 -23.75 -4.27
CA GLU A 55 9.56 -22.50 -3.58
C GLU A 55 10.66 -21.45 -3.82
N VAL A 56 10.32 -20.19 -3.54
CA VAL A 56 11.27 -19.08 -3.54
C VAL A 56 11.03 -18.14 -2.37
N PRO A 57 12.08 -17.49 -1.84
CA PRO A 57 11.91 -16.53 -0.76
C PRO A 57 11.37 -15.20 -1.29
N ILE A 58 10.43 -14.60 -0.56
CA ILE A 58 9.95 -13.24 -0.79
C ILE A 58 10.19 -12.38 0.45
N VAL A 59 10.28 -11.07 0.23
CA VAL A 59 10.16 -10.09 1.31
C VAL A 59 8.70 -9.66 1.36
N TYR A 60 7.93 -10.13 2.33
CA TYR A 60 6.51 -9.80 2.43
C TYR A 60 6.29 -8.47 3.16
N GLY A 61 7.16 -8.10 4.09
CA GLY A 61 7.01 -6.90 4.91
C GLY A 61 8.33 -6.18 5.18
N LEU A 62 8.23 -4.92 5.57
CA LEU A 62 9.31 -4.11 6.14
C LEU A 62 8.85 -3.66 7.52
N THR A 63 9.61 -4.02 8.56
CA THR A 63 9.27 -3.78 9.97
C THR A 63 10.37 -3.02 10.69
N ARG A 64 10.08 -2.42 11.84
CA ARG A 64 11.10 -1.95 12.77
C ARG A 64 11.09 -2.88 13.99
N ASP A 65 12.26 -3.32 14.44
CA ASP A 65 12.31 -4.09 15.69
C ASP A 65 11.91 -3.19 16.85
N GLY A 66 11.16 -3.76 17.79
CA GLY A 66 10.81 -3.08 19.03
C GLY A 66 12.03 -2.80 19.88
N THR A 67 12.71 -1.69 19.65
CA THR A 67 13.29 -0.92 20.75
C THR A 67 12.23 0.10 21.16
N SER A 68 11.46 -0.35 22.15
CA SER A 68 10.83 0.39 23.23
C SER A 68 10.45 1.85 22.97
N GLU A 69 9.18 2.14 23.20
CA GLU A 69 8.80 3.43 23.77
C GLU A 69 9.70 3.71 24.99
N GLY A 70 10.65 4.64 24.86
CA GLY A 70 11.47 5.15 25.97
C GLY A 70 12.86 4.53 26.17
N ASP A 71 13.85 4.91 25.36
CA ASP A 71 15.23 5.05 25.85
C ASP A 71 15.97 6.24 25.19
N GLY A 72 15.67 7.44 25.69
CA GLY A 72 16.59 8.56 25.51
C GLY A 72 17.89 8.33 26.28
N SER A 73 18.79 7.47 25.80
CA SER A 73 20.25 7.48 26.03
C SER A 73 20.91 6.14 25.66
N GLY A 74 21.57 6.06 24.50
CA GLY A 74 22.42 4.92 24.17
C GLY A 74 23.07 5.00 22.80
N GLY A 75 24.26 5.60 22.71
CA GLY A 75 25.04 5.74 21.49
C GLY A 75 25.50 4.40 20.91
N GLY A 76 24.70 3.82 20.03
CA GLY A 76 25.10 2.95 18.91
C GLY A 76 24.65 3.62 17.60
N PRO A 77 24.92 3.06 16.40
CA PRO A 77 24.49 3.68 15.16
C PRO A 77 22.96 3.72 15.14
N SER A 78 22.41 4.86 15.53
CA SER A 78 21.01 5.23 15.57
C SER A 78 20.52 5.40 14.14
N GLY A 79 20.25 4.27 13.48
CA GLY A 79 19.54 4.24 12.21
C GLY A 79 18.22 3.53 12.45
N GLY A 80 17.10 4.26 12.42
CA GLY A 80 15.73 3.72 12.41
C GLY A 80 15.42 2.93 11.13
N GLY A 81 16.30 1.99 10.79
CA GLY A 81 16.27 1.20 9.57
C GLY A 81 15.21 0.11 9.64
N VAL A 82 14.48 -0.05 8.54
CA VAL A 82 13.51 -1.14 8.40
C VAL A 82 14.21 -2.47 8.17
N ARG A 83 13.77 -3.52 8.86
CA ARG A 83 14.17 -4.91 8.67
C ARG A 83 13.19 -5.64 7.76
N PRO A 84 13.68 -6.44 6.79
CA PRO A 84 12.81 -7.21 5.92
C PRO A 84 12.22 -8.40 6.67
N ARG A 85 10.91 -8.60 6.54
CA ARG A 85 10.24 -9.85 6.90
C ARG A 85 10.13 -10.74 5.68
N ARG A 86 10.44 -12.02 5.84
CA ARG A 86 10.69 -12.94 4.73
C ARG A 86 9.98 -14.25 4.96
N LYS A 87 9.48 -14.84 3.89
CA LYS A 87 8.86 -16.16 3.87
C LYS A 87 9.10 -16.82 2.52
N THR A 88 8.78 -18.10 2.40
CA THR A 88 8.79 -18.82 1.14
C THR A 88 7.39 -18.86 0.55
N VAL A 89 7.31 -18.92 -0.78
CA VAL A 89 6.07 -19.06 -1.55
C VAL A 89 6.30 -20.00 -2.73
N PRO A 90 5.24 -20.60 -3.32
CA PRO A 90 5.35 -21.36 -4.55
C PRO A 90 5.99 -20.53 -5.67
N ALA A 91 7.03 -21.09 -6.29
CA ALA A 91 7.81 -20.40 -7.31
C ALA A 91 7.01 -20.15 -8.59
N ASP A 92 6.07 -21.04 -8.91
CA ASP A 92 5.16 -20.92 -10.03
C ASP A 92 4.24 -19.71 -9.91
N TRP A 93 3.61 -19.57 -8.75
CA TRP A 93 2.80 -18.41 -8.41
C TRP A 93 3.62 -17.11 -8.45
N TYR A 94 4.85 -17.12 -7.89
CA TYR A 94 5.67 -15.91 -7.84
C TYR A 94 6.11 -15.46 -9.24
N ASP A 95 6.48 -16.41 -10.11
CA ASP A 95 6.85 -16.13 -11.49
C ASP A 95 5.69 -15.60 -12.32
N ASP A 96 4.50 -16.16 -12.13
CA ASP A 96 3.26 -15.71 -12.76
C ASP A 96 2.88 -14.28 -12.32
N PHE A 97 2.82 -14.03 -11.00
CA PHE A 97 2.57 -12.70 -10.45
C PHE A 97 3.57 -11.64 -10.94
N ARG A 98 4.87 -11.97 -10.92
CA ARG A 98 5.92 -11.09 -11.43
C ARG A 98 5.74 -10.79 -12.91
N SER A 99 5.40 -11.81 -13.70
CA SER A 99 5.18 -11.67 -15.13
C SER A 99 3.98 -10.77 -15.41
N ALA A 100 2.90 -10.88 -14.65
CA ALA A 100 1.75 -10.00 -14.72
C ALA A 100 2.09 -8.54 -14.36
N VAL A 101 2.87 -8.30 -13.29
CA VAL A 101 3.36 -6.94 -12.96
C VAL A 101 4.27 -6.38 -14.06
N ALA A 102 5.11 -7.22 -14.67
CA ALA A 102 5.93 -6.81 -15.80
C ALA A 102 5.08 -6.50 -17.05
N ALA A 103 4.04 -7.29 -17.32
CA ALA A 103 3.10 -7.07 -18.41
C ALA A 103 2.31 -5.77 -18.20
N HIS A 104 1.76 -5.56 -17.01
CA HIS A 104 1.01 -4.36 -16.65
C HIS A 104 1.81 -3.07 -16.84
N ARG A 105 3.11 -3.06 -16.48
CA ARG A 105 3.99 -1.90 -16.72
C ARG A 105 4.21 -1.56 -18.20
N ASN A 106 4.06 -2.54 -19.09
CA ASN A 106 4.18 -2.37 -20.54
C ASN A 106 2.80 -2.22 -21.23
N LEU A 107 1.71 -2.31 -20.47
CA LEU A 107 0.36 -2.13 -20.99
C LEU A 107 0.08 -0.62 -21.08
N ASP A 108 0.04 -0.11 -22.31
CA ASP A 108 -0.11 1.33 -22.59
C ASP A 108 -1.56 1.75 -22.84
N VAL A 109 -2.49 1.22 -22.04
CA VAL A 109 -3.94 1.46 -22.24
C VAL A 109 -4.45 2.69 -21.51
N ILE A 110 -3.75 3.12 -20.46
CA ILE A 110 -4.22 4.19 -19.58
C ILE A 110 -4.18 5.59 -20.24
N HIS A 111 -3.57 5.70 -21.42
CA HIS A 111 -3.62 6.92 -22.25
C HIS A 111 -4.93 7.05 -23.03
N HIS A 112 -5.75 6.01 -23.10
CA HIS A 112 -7.06 6.09 -23.73
C HIS A 112 -8.05 6.74 -22.76
N GLU A 113 -8.73 7.81 -23.19
CA GLU A 113 -9.63 8.60 -22.32
C GLU A 113 -10.81 7.80 -21.72
N SER A 114 -11.12 6.65 -22.32
CA SER A 114 -12.20 5.77 -21.87
C SER A 114 -11.71 4.55 -21.09
N VAL A 115 -10.43 4.51 -20.71
CA VAL A 115 -9.90 3.55 -19.74
C VAL A 115 -9.89 4.24 -18.37
N ALA A 116 -10.74 3.73 -17.47
CA ALA A 116 -10.90 4.27 -16.12
C ALA A 116 -9.77 3.81 -15.21
N SER A 117 -9.40 2.53 -15.30
CA SER A 117 -8.40 1.94 -14.42
C SER A 117 -7.75 0.69 -15.02
N SER A 118 -6.58 0.34 -14.50
CA SER A 118 -5.92 -0.93 -14.77
C SER A 118 -5.18 -1.41 -13.52
N ALA A 119 -5.21 -2.70 -13.20
CA ALA A 119 -4.53 -3.24 -12.03
C ALA A 119 -4.22 -4.73 -12.20
N VAL A 120 -3.23 -5.24 -11.46
CA VAL A 120 -2.90 -6.66 -11.45
C VAL A 120 -3.69 -7.33 -10.35
N ALA A 121 -4.50 -8.35 -10.68
CA ALA A 121 -5.08 -9.27 -9.71
C ALA A 121 -4.11 -10.47 -9.56
N PRO A 122 -3.38 -10.60 -8.45
CA PRO A 122 -2.57 -11.79 -8.19
C PRO A 122 -3.40 -13.07 -8.24
N GLY A 123 -2.81 -14.14 -8.73
CA GLY A 123 -3.40 -15.48 -8.72
C GLY A 123 -3.50 -16.10 -7.32
N GLU A 124 -3.98 -17.33 -7.27
CA GLU A 124 -4.11 -18.15 -6.05
C GLU A 124 -3.03 -19.23 -6.01
N TYR A 125 -2.65 -19.68 -4.81
CA TYR A 125 -1.71 -20.80 -4.69
C TYR A 125 -2.32 -22.09 -5.23
N GLY A 126 -1.67 -22.68 -6.25
CA GLY A 126 -2.16 -23.88 -6.95
C GLY A 126 -3.48 -23.67 -7.71
N GLY A 127 -3.91 -22.42 -7.91
CA GLY A 127 -5.20 -22.05 -8.47
C GLY A 127 -5.07 -21.23 -9.75
N ALA A 128 -5.93 -20.21 -9.87
CA ALA A 128 -5.94 -19.32 -11.03
C ALA A 128 -4.64 -18.50 -11.11
N ASN A 129 -4.16 -18.28 -12.33
CA ASN A 129 -3.05 -17.38 -12.61
C ASN A 129 -3.45 -15.90 -12.43
N ALA A 130 -2.46 -15.03 -12.34
CA ALA A 130 -2.60 -13.60 -12.26
C ALA A 130 -3.14 -13.02 -13.57
N THR A 131 -4.02 -12.04 -13.43
CA THR A 131 -4.71 -11.37 -14.54
C THR A 131 -4.54 -9.86 -14.42
N ILE A 132 -4.51 -9.16 -15.54
CA ILE A 132 -4.62 -7.70 -15.56
C ILE A 132 -6.09 -7.33 -15.73
N HIS A 133 -6.68 -6.65 -14.75
CA HIS A 133 -8.02 -6.10 -14.88
C HIS A 133 -7.92 -4.71 -15.50
N VAL A 134 -8.75 -4.42 -16.50
CA VAL A 134 -8.87 -3.11 -17.16
C VAL A 134 -10.33 -2.70 -17.15
N ASP A 135 -10.61 -1.55 -16.57
CA ASP A 135 -11.96 -1.00 -16.49
C ASP A 135 -12.13 0.08 -17.56
N ILE A 136 -13.13 -0.06 -18.42
CA ILE A 136 -13.43 0.85 -19.53
C ILE A 136 -14.78 1.53 -19.34
N THR A 137 -14.91 2.80 -19.72
CA THR A 137 -16.16 3.56 -19.66
C THR A 137 -16.95 3.54 -20.97
N ALA A 138 -16.35 3.05 -22.06
CA ALA A 138 -16.92 3.06 -23.41
C ALA A 138 -16.56 1.74 -24.12
N GLU A 139 -17.57 1.02 -24.63
CA GLU A 139 -17.39 -0.31 -25.23
C GLU A 139 -16.55 -0.28 -26.51
N GLU A 140 -16.54 0.86 -27.20
CA GLU A 140 -15.77 1.09 -28.41
C GLU A 140 -14.26 0.88 -28.18
N VAL A 141 -13.80 1.01 -26.93
CA VAL A 141 -12.40 0.86 -26.53
C VAL A 141 -12.05 -0.59 -26.20
N ARG A 142 -13.02 -1.48 -26.03
CA ARG A 142 -12.76 -2.90 -25.73
C ARG A 142 -11.83 -3.53 -26.76
N GLY A 143 -12.03 -3.26 -28.05
CA GLY A 143 -11.18 -3.79 -29.12
C GLY A 143 -9.77 -3.17 -29.19
N ALA A 144 -9.54 -2.05 -28.52
CA ALA A 144 -8.23 -1.41 -28.41
C ALA A 144 -7.42 -1.93 -27.21
N VAL A 145 -8.09 -2.57 -26.23
CA VAL A 145 -7.42 -3.24 -25.11
C VAL A 145 -7.06 -4.66 -25.54
N PRO A 146 -5.77 -5.04 -25.54
CA PRO A 146 -5.37 -6.38 -25.93
C PRO A 146 -5.92 -7.41 -24.93
N GLU A 147 -6.39 -8.57 -25.41
CA GLU A 147 -6.86 -9.66 -24.54
C GLU A 147 -5.74 -10.31 -23.72
N ARG A 148 -4.48 -10.14 -24.15
CA ARG A 148 -3.27 -10.63 -23.48
C ARG A 148 -2.12 -9.65 -23.69
N VAL A 149 -1.26 -9.50 -22.68
CA VAL A 149 0.05 -8.85 -22.81
C VAL A 149 1.13 -9.84 -22.46
N ARG A 150 1.93 -10.24 -23.47
CA ARG A 150 2.78 -11.45 -23.39
C ARG A 150 1.90 -12.65 -23.03
N ASP A 151 2.22 -13.34 -21.94
CA ASP A 151 1.50 -14.51 -21.47
C ASP A 151 0.45 -14.20 -20.40
N THR A 152 0.27 -12.92 -20.02
CA THR A 152 -0.68 -12.53 -18.99
C THR A 152 -2.04 -12.18 -19.61
N PRO A 153 -3.14 -12.81 -19.17
CA PRO A 153 -4.49 -12.46 -19.61
C PRO A 153 -4.89 -11.06 -19.15
N VAL A 154 -5.71 -10.40 -19.97
CA VAL A 154 -6.32 -9.10 -19.68
C VAL A 154 -7.83 -9.27 -19.65
N GLU A 155 -8.42 -9.02 -18.50
CA GLU A 155 -9.87 -8.99 -18.31
C GLU A 155 -10.38 -7.56 -18.43
N VAL A 156 -11.26 -7.33 -19.41
CA VAL A 156 -11.85 -6.01 -19.66
C VAL A 156 -13.27 -5.95 -19.11
N ARG A 157 -13.51 -5.03 -18.18
CA ARG A 157 -14.82 -4.80 -17.56
C ARG A 157 -15.34 -3.43 -17.96
N ARG A 158 -16.62 -3.37 -18.31
CA ARG A 158 -17.29 -2.09 -18.56
C ARG A 158 -17.78 -1.53 -17.25
N VAL A 159 -17.51 -0.25 -17.01
CA VAL A 159 -17.95 0.49 -15.85
C VAL A 159 -18.71 1.74 -16.29
N GLU A 160 -19.78 2.08 -15.59
CA GLU A 160 -20.58 3.25 -15.95
C GLU A 160 -20.04 4.51 -15.26
N ARG A 161 -19.58 5.47 -16.05
CA ARG A 161 -19.15 6.77 -15.54
C ARG A 161 -20.36 7.55 -15.03
N THR A 162 -20.58 7.52 -13.72
CA THR A 162 -21.52 8.41 -13.03
C THR A 162 -20.82 9.71 -12.63
N ARG A 163 -21.57 10.83 -12.61
CA ARG A 163 -21.03 12.14 -12.18
C ARG A 163 -20.45 12.04 -10.76
N GLU A 164 -19.47 12.89 -10.46
CA GLU A 164 -18.93 13.04 -9.11
C GLU A 164 -20.09 13.33 -8.14
N ARG A 165 -20.14 12.56 -7.05
CA ARG A 165 -21.10 12.79 -5.97
C ARG A 165 -20.67 14.07 -5.24
N GLU A 166 -21.63 14.95 -4.95
CA GLU A 166 -21.40 16.06 -4.03
C GLU A 166 -21.04 15.49 -2.65
N LEU A 167 -19.89 15.90 -2.12
CA LEU A 167 -19.41 15.49 -0.81
C LEU A 167 -20.42 15.96 0.24
N ASP A 168 -21.12 15.02 0.88
CA ASP A 168 -21.97 15.31 2.04
C ASP A 168 -21.04 15.53 3.25
N ALA A 169 -20.51 16.75 3.38
CA ALA A 169 -19.86 17.17 4.60
C ALA A 169 -20.93 17.38 5.67
N ASP A 170 -21.26 16.33 6.42
CA ASP A 170 -21.95 16.46 7.71
C ASP A 170 -20.92 16.42 8.85
N PRO A 171 -20.48 17.58 9.37
CA PRO A 171 -19.49 17.65 10.44
C PRO A 171 -20.07 17.26 11.81
N ALA A 172 -21.39 17.09 11.95
CA ALA A 172 -22.06 17.00 13.25
C ALA A 172 -21.82 15.68 14.01
N ALA A 173 -21.20 14.67 13.39
CA ALA A 173 -21.05 13.33 13.96
C ALA A 173 -19.62 12.97 14.45
N LEU A 174 -18.64 13.86 14.31
CA LEU A 174 -17.24 13.52 14.57
C LEU A 174 -16.86 13.78 16.04
N ARG A 175 -17.36 12.92 16.93
CA ARG A 175 -16.87 12.88 18.32
C ARG A 175 -15.77 11.84 18.42
N SER A 176 -14.55 12.33 18.42
CA SER A 176 -13.36 11.53 18.61
C SER A 176 -12.81 11.95 19.97
N GLY A 177 -12.88 11.07 20.98
CA GLY A 177 -12.33 11.36 22.31
C GLY A 177 -10.88 11.85 22.17
N ALA A 178 -10.60 13.03 22.72
CA ALA A 178 -9.30 13.66 22.62
C ALA A 178 -8.22 12.77 23.25
N PRO A 179 -7.10 12.48 22.58
CA PRO A 179 -5.92 11.98 23.27
C PRO A 179 -5.47 13.02 24.30
N ALA A 180 -5.04 12.59 25.48
CA ALA A 180 -4.51 13.51 26.48
C ALA A 180 -3.25 14.21 25.95
N ALA A 181 -3.14 15.51 26.19
CA ALA A 181 -1.93 16.26 25.86
C ALA A 181 -0.69 15.56 26.48
N GLY A 182 0.25 15.13 25.62
CA GLY A 182 1.49 14.44 26.03
C GLY A 182 1.55 12.94 25.72
N GLU A 183 0.46 12.28 25.31
CA GLU A 183 0.48 10.85 24.96
C GLU A 183 0.77 10.57 23.46
N GLY A 184 0.93 11.62 22.65
CA GLY A 184 1.03 11.51 21.19
C GLY A 184 -0.34 11.26 20.54
N VAL A 185 -0.39 11.37 19.21
CA VAL A 185 -1.63 11.28 18.43
C VAL A 185 -1.57 10.03 17.53
N PRO A 186 -2.42 9.02 17.77
CA PRO A 186 -2.48 7.80 16.95
C PRO A 186 -3.19 8.04 15.63
N GLY A 187 -3.00 7.13 14.67
CA GLY A 187 -3.86 7.03 13.50
C GLY A 187 -5.30 6.66 13.87
N SER A 188 -6.19 6.74 12.89
CA SER A 188 -7.64 6.50 13.03
C SER A 188 -8.39 7.53 13.88
N VAL A 189 -7.78 8.71 14.07
CA VAL A 189 -8.43 9.90 14.65
C VAL A 189 -8.90 10.87 13.56
N ALA A 190 -9.86 11.72 13.91
CA ALA A 190 -10.43 12.71 13.01
C ALA A 190 -9.48 13.91 12.87
N VAL A 191 -9.16 14.27 11.62
CA VAL A 191 -8.33 15.44 11.31
C VAL A 191 -8.96 16.28 10.22
N ALA A 192 -8.54 17.53 10.11
CA ALA A 192 -9.06 18.47 9.14
C ALA A 192 -8.00 19.43 8.62
N SER A 193 -8.21 19.91 7.40
CA SER A 193 -7.74 21.23 6.95
C SER A 193 -8.76 22.29 7.37
N ASP A 194 -8.67 23.49 6.80
CA ASP A 194 -9.68 24.53 7.03
C ASP A 194 -11.04 24.15 6.43
N ASP A 195 -11.06 23.46 5.29
CA ASP A 195 -12.27 23.22 4.50
C ASP A 195 -12.81 21.79 4.58
N LEU A 196 -11.93 20.79 4.72
CA LEU A 196 -12.28 19.38 4.66
C LEU A 196 -11.76 18.62 5.86
N TYR A 197 -12.36 17.45 6.10
CA TYR A 197 -11.91 16.53 7.14
C TYR A 197 -11.64 15.15 6.56
N GLY A 198 -10.87 14.37 7.31
CA GLY A 198 -10.50 13.00 6.99
C GLY A 198 -10.08 12.24 8.23
N THR A 199 -9.38 11.15 7.99
CA THR A 199 -8.80 10.28 9.02
C THR A 199 -7.28 10.38 8.98
N LEU A 200 -6.66 10.47 10.16
CA LEU A 200 -5.22 10.48 10.30
C LEU A 200 -4.67 9.06 10.11
N ALA A 201 -3.62 8.91 9.32
CA ALA A 201 -2.84 7.67 9.24
C ALA A 201 -1.90 7.56 10.45
N PRO A 202 -1.43 6.34 10.79
CA PRO A 202 -0.29 6.17 11.69
C PRO A 202 0.93 6.96 11.20
N ALA A 203 1.84 7.27 12.11
CA ALA A 203 3.04 8.06 11.82
C ALA A 203 3.80 7.52 10.61
N MET A 204 4.17 8.42 9.71
CA MET A 204 5.17 8.14 8.68
C MET A 204 6.53 8.63 9.16
N ARG A 205 7.57 7.87 8.82
CA ARG A 205 8.96 8.21 9.14
C ARG A 205 9.78 8.41 7.87
N ASP A 206 10.59 9.45 7.85
CA ASP A 206 11.68 9.58 6.87
C ASP A 206 12.87 8.73 7.35
N PRO A 207 13.26 7.67 6.62
CA PRO A 207 14.37 6.81 7.04
C PRO A 207 15.74 7.51 6.95
N LYS A 208 15.86 8.68 6.32
CA LYS A 208 17.13 9.41 6.18
C LYS A 208 17.57 10.08 7.47
N ASP A 209 16.62 10.70 8.19
CA ASP A 209 16.87 11.47 9.41
C ASP A 209 16.08 10.94 10.62
N GLY A 210 15.17 9.99 10.40
CA GLY A 210 14.31 9.41 11.42
C GLY A 210 13.15 10.31 11.84
N ALA A 211 12.92 11.45 11.17
CA ALA A 211 11.85 12.37 11.51
C ALA A 211 10.46 11.73 11.32
N LEU A 212 9.54 12.06 12.22
CA LEU A 212 8.16 11.59 12.19
C LEU A 212 7.22 12.66 11.65
N TYR A 213 6.24 12.22 10.87
CA TYR A 213 5.26 13.07 10.21
C TYR A 213 3.84 12.57 10.46
N PHE A 214 2.94 13.53 10.64
CA PHE A 214 1.52 13.29 10.46
C PHE A 214 1.22 13.02 8.99
N ALA A 215 0.28 12.11 8.73
CA ALA A 215 -0.07 11.71 7.38
C ALA A 215 -1.58 11.53 7.23
N THR A 216 -2.11 11.92 6.07
CA THR A 216 -3.51 11.71 5.67
C THR A 216 -3.61 11.79 4.14
N ALA A 217 -4.82 11.75 3.59
CA ALA A 217 -5.05 11.93 2.16
C ALA A 217 -4.80 13.38 1.74
N ASN A 218 -4.16 13.56 0.59
CA ASN A 218 -3.79 14.89 0.10
C ASN A 218 -5.01 15.73 -0.32
N HIS A 219 -6.07 15.11 -0.82
CA HIS A 219 -7.29 15.83 -1.19
C HIS A 219 -8.02 16.46 0.00
N VAL A 220 -7.70 16.10 1.25
CA VAL A 220 -8.16 16.82 2.45
C VAL A 220 -7.67 18.28 2.43
N PHE A 221 -6.58 18.57 1.71
CA PHE A 221 -5.99 19.90 1.54
C PHE A 221 -6.19 20.43 0.12
N GLY A 222 -7.31 20.11 -0.53
CA GLY A 222 -7.67 20.69 -1.84
C GLY A 222 -6.81 20.24 -3.04
N GLY A 223 -5.82 19.37 -2.84
CA GLY A 223 -5.04 18.78 -3.93
C GLY A 223 -3.65 19.38 -4.13
N THR A 224 -3.51 20.60 -4.63
CA THR A 224 -2.18 21.15 -5.01
C THR A 224 -1.89 22.47 -4.33
N GLY A 225 -0.61 22.74 -4.03
CA GLY A 225 -0.19 24.03 -3.48
C GLY A 225 -0.40 24.17 -1.97
N ASN A 226 -0.62 23.06 -1.27
CA ASN A 226 -0.96 22.99 0.15
C ASN A 226 0.22 23.16 1.12
N GLY A 227 1.39 23.59 0.65
CA GLY A 227 2.57 23.74 1.50
C GLY A 227 2.35 24.79 2.59
N GLY A 228 2.55 24.40 3.85
CA GLY A 228 2.37 25.26 5.02
C GLY A 228 0.95 25.33 5.57
N GLU A 229 -0.04 24.71 4.93
CA GLU A 229 -1.41 24.67 5.46
C GLU A 229 -1.48 23.92 6.80
N SER A 230 -2.37 24.37 7.69
CA SER A 230 -2.52 23.82 9.02
C SER A 230 -3.25 22.48 9.02
N LEU A 231 -2.73 21.52 9.78
CA LEU A 231 -3.41 20.27 10.11
C LEU A 231 -4.04 20.36 11.50
N TYR A 232 -5.34 20.17 11.57
CA TYR A 232 -6.12 20.21 12.81
C TYR A 232 -6.54 18.81 13.23
N LEU A 233 -6.41 18.51 14.53
CA LEU A 233 -7.11 17.44 15.19
C LEU A 233 -8.54 17.89 15.51
N LEU A 234 -9.52 17.00 15.32
CA LEU A 234 -10.92 17.24 15.69
C LEU A 234 -11.21 16.55 17.04
N ASP A 235 -10.98 17.28 18.13
CA ASP A 235 -10.98 16.84 19.53
C ASP A 235 -11.92 17.68 20.42
N ASP A 236 -13.20 17.75 20.04
CA ASP A 236 -14.19 18.71 20.57
C ASP A 236 -13.95 20.17 20.16
N GLY A 237 -12.88 20.42 19.39
CA GLY A 237 -12.56 21.68 18.73
C GLY A 237 -11.75 21.46 17.45
N ARG A 238 -10.98 22.48 17.07
CA ARG A 238 -9.97 22.41 16.00
C ARG A 238 -8.61 22.74 16.60
N THR A 239 -7.89 21.71 17.04
CA THR A 239 -6.57 21.86 17.64
C THR A 239 -5.51 21.70 16.58
N GLU A 240 -4.73 22.76 16.31
CA GLU A 240 -3.64 22.68 15.33
C GLU A 240 -2.50 21.79 15.85
N ILE A 241 -2.23 20.68 15.16
CA ILE A 241 -1.23 19.67 15.54
C ILE A 241 -0.01 19.66 14.64
N GLY A 242 -0.04 20.37 13.51
CA GLY A 242 1.06 20.41 12.56
C GLY A 242 0.75 21.26 11.34
N SER A 243 1.68 21.29 10.41
CA SER A 243 1.51 21.97 9.12
C SER A 243 2.08 21.14 7.98
N VAL A 244 1.45 21.23 6.81
CA VAL A 244 1.85 20.47 5.62
C VAL A 244 3.28 20.83 5.22
N ARG A 245 4.16 19.84 5.28
CA ARG A 245 5.53 19.92 4.75
C ARG A 245 5.52 19.71 3.25
N GLU A 246 4.83 18.66 2.81
CA GLU A 246 4.78 18.28 1.41
C GLU A 246 3.49 17.51 1.09
N GLY A 247 2.85 17.88 -0.01
CA GLY A 247 1.72 17.17 -0.60
C GLY A 247 2.14 16.39 -1.85
N TYR A 248 1.62 15.17 -2.00
CA TYR A 248 1.88 14.30 -3.15
C TYR A 248 0.59 14.00 -3.91
N PRO A 249 0.09 14.91 -4.77
CA PRO A 249 -1.20 14.76 -5.44
C PRO A 249 -1.35 13.46 -6.24
N LYS A 250 -0.28 13.04 -6.94
CA LYS A 250 -0.26 11.80 -7.76
C LYS A 250 -0.32 10.50 -6.94
N SER A 251 -0.04 10.60 -5.65
CA SER A 251 -0.16 9.52 -4.67
C SER A 251 -1.27 9.80 -3.66
N ASP A 252 -1.93 10.95 -3.76
CA ASP A 252 -2.96 11.40 -2.83
C ASP A 252 -2.59 11.23 -1.34
N VAL A 253 -1.34 11.59 -0.98
CA VAL A 253 -0.81 11.52 0.39
C VAL A 253 -0.22 12.87 0.74
N VAL A 254 -0.42 13.33 1.98
CA VAL A 254 0.24 14.53 2.52
C VAL A 254 1.09 14.14 3.73
N CYS A 255 2.23 14.82 3.89
CA CYS A 255 3.09 14.75 5.06
C CYS A 255 3.04 16.11 5.78
N ALA A 256 2.65 16.12 7.04
CA ALA A 256 2.67 17.30 7.89
C ALA A 256 3.72 17.18 8.98
N SER A 257 4.52 18.24 9.13
CA SER A 257 5.45 18.37 10.24
C SER A 257 4.66 18.59 11.54
N PRO A 258 4.98 17.90 12.63
CA PRO A 258 4.32 18.12 13.90
C PRO A 258 4.62 19.52 14.46
N LYS A 259 3.62 20.13 15.10
CA LYS A 259 3.76 21.32 15.93
C LYS A 259 4.32 20.92 17.29
N ALA A 260 5.07 21.84 17.93
CA ALA A 260 5.61 21.60 19.27
C ALA A 260 4.51 21.16 20.25
N GLY A 261 4.76 20.07 20.99
CA GLY A 261 3.80 19.47 21.93
C GLY A 261 2.93 18.37 21.33
N TYR A 262 3.02 18.11 20.03
CA TYR A 262 2.32 17.00 19.36
C TYR A 262 3.33 16.06 18.70
N GLU A 263 3.07 14.75 18.82
CA GLU A 263 3.89 13.71 18.22
C GLU A 263 2.99 12.67 17.54
N PRO A 264 3.21 12.36 16.25
CA PRO A 264 2.48 11.28 15.58
C PRO A 264 2.95 9.91 16.11
N LEU A 265 2.02 8.98 16.35
CA LEU A 265 2.33 7.64 16.83
C LEU A 265 2.25 6.57 15.73
N HIS A 266 3.12 5.56 15.81
CA HIS A 266 3.01 4.31 15.05
C HIS A 266 1.94 3.39 15.65
N ARG A 267 0.70 3.90 15.76
CA ARG A 267 -0.42 3.21 16.39
C ARG A 267 -1.73 3.50 15.65
N ILE A 268 -2.61 2.51 15.59
CA ILE A 268 -3.99 2.60 15.13
C ILE A 268 -4.87 2.66 16.38
N ARG A 269 -5.66 3.74 16.54
CA ARG A 269 -6.62 3.85 17.64
C ARG A 269 -7.68 2.74 17.51
N ASP A 270 -7.99 2.10 18.63
CA ASP A 270 -8.96 1.00 18.74
C ASP A 270 -8.63 -0.26 17.90
N GLY A 271 -7.40 -0.35 17.36
CA GLY A 271 -6.91 -1.56 16.71
C GLY A 271 -6.47 -2.62 17.73
N ASP A 272 -6.69 -3.89 17.39
CA ASP A 272 -6.29 -5.04 18.19
C ASP A 272 -5.61 -6.12 17.31
N PRO A 273 -4.26 -6.20 17.30
CA PRO A 273 -3.33 -5.27 17.94
C PRO A 273 -3.27 -3.92 17.20
N GLY A 274 -3.09 -2.82 17.95
CA GLY A 274 -3.05 -1.46 17.38
C GLY A 274 -1.66 -0.97 17.00
N ARG A 275 -0.58 -1.66 17.41
CA ARG A 275 0.80 -1.23 17.17
C ARG A 275 1.18 -1.43 15.71
N VAL A 276 1.68 -0.39 15.04
CA VAL A 276 2.17 -0.48 13.66
C VAL A 276 3.65 -0.84 13.67
N LEU A 277 3.96 -2.03 13.15
CA LEU A 277 5.33 -2.53 13.03
C LEU A 277 6.02 -2.03 11.77
N GLY A 278 5.23 -1.74 10.74
CA GLY A 278 5.70 -1.26 9.45
C GLY A 278 4.67 -1.49 8.37
N GLN A 279 5.08 -2.05 7.24
CA GLN A 279 4.25 -2.11 6.03
C GLN A 279 4.52 -3.33 5.16
N PHE A 280 3.49 -3.73 4.40
CA PHE A 280 3.63 -4.76 3.38
C PHE A 280 4.39 -4.26 2.15
N THR A 281 5.15 -5.15 1.53
CA THR A 281 5.66 -4.96 0.18
C THR A 281 4.57 -5.29 -0.85
N LYS A 282 4.84 -4.99 -2.13
CA LYS A 282 3.95 -5.43 -3.22
C LYS A 282 3.76 -6.96 -3.23
N ALA A 283 4.84 -7.71 -3.01
CA ALA A 283 4.80 -9.17 -2.96
C ALA A 283 4.05 -9.68 -1.73
N GLY A 284 4.17 -9.00 -0.58
CA GLY A 284 3.39 -9.33 0.62
C GLY A 284 1.88 -9.14 0.45
N LEU A 285 1.46 -8.04 -0.19
CA LEU A 285 0.04 -7.85 -0.51
C LEU A 285 -0.49 -8.91 -1.50
N ALA A 286 0.35 -9.32 -2.46
CA ALA A 286 0.00 -10.40 -3.37
C ALA A 286 -0.10 -11.75 -2.66
N ASP A 287 0.84 -12.05 -1.75
CA ASP A 287 0.82 -13.25 -0.90
C ASP A 287 -0.42 -13.30 -0.01
N LEU A 288 -0.77 -12.20 0.66
CA LEU A 288 -2.02 -12.11 1.44
C LEU A 288 -3.24 -12.40 0.57
N LYS A 289 -3.31 -11.83 -0.64
CA LYS A 289 -4.41 -12.13 -1.57
C LYS A 289 -4.46 -13.62 -1.91
N ALA A 290 -3.31 -14.21 -2.26
CA ALA A 290 -3.21 -15.61 -2.65
C ALA A 290 -3.57 -16.57 -1.51
N ALA A 291 -3.28 -16.18 -0.28
CA ALA A 291 -3.68 -16.87 0.95
C ALA A 291 -5.16 -16.65 1.33
N GLY A 292 -5.87 -15.76 0.64
CA GLY A 292 -7.27 -15.44 0.94
C GLY A 292 -7.46 -14.53 2.15
N GLU A 293 -6.39 -13.91 2.64
CA GLU A 293 -6.40 -13.02 3.80
C GLU A 293 -7.10 -11.69 3.49
N LYS A 294 -7.60 -11.07 4.54
CA LYS A 294 -8.32 -9.79 4.47
C LYS A 294 -7.44 -8.66 4.96
N LEU A 295 -7.77 -7.43 4.57
CA LEU A 295 -7.28 -6.22 5.21
C LEU A 295 -8.36 -5.65 6.11
N GLU A 296 -7.93 -4.91 7.12
CA GLU A 296 -8.76 -4.20 8.07
C GLU A 296 -8.51 -2.69 7.96
N LYS A 297 -9.50 -1.87 8.30
CA LYS A 297 -9.38 -0.41 8.36
C LYS A 297 -10.18 0.09 9.55
N ILE A 298 -9.64 1.08 10.27
CA ILE A 298 -10.43 1.89 11.20
C ILE A 298 -10.45 3.32 10.65
N GLY A 299 -11.60 3.73 10.14
CA GLY A 299 -11.85 5.08 9.62
C GLY A 299 -12.81 5.82 10.53
N VAL A 300 -12.76 7.15 10.50
CA VAL A 300 -13.57 7.98 11.41
C VAL A 300 -15.07 7.90 11.09
N LYS A 301 -15.44 7.67 9.83
CA LYS A 301 -16.85 7.64 9.40
C LYS A 301 -17.46 6.27 9.52
N THR A 302 -16.80 5.25 8.97
CA THR A 302 -17.35 3.88 8.94
C THR A 302 -16.85 2.99 10.07
N GLY A 303 -15.93 3.47 10.91
CA GLY A 303 -15.34 2.68 11.98
C GLY A 303 -14.48 1.54 11.45
N HIS A 304 -14.56 0.39 12.11
CA HIS A 304 -13.79 -0.81 11.80
C HIS A 304 -14.46 -1.63 10.69
N THR A 305 -13.78 -1.77 9.55
CA THR A 305 -14.24 -2.58 8.42
C THR A 305 -13.15 -3.55 7.97
N LYS A 306 -13.55 -4.66 7.34
CA LYS A 306 -12.62 -5.69 6.82
C LYS A 306 -13.02 -6.10 5.41
N GLY A 307 -12.05 -6.48 4.57
CA GLY A 307 -12.30 -6.78 3.17
C GLY A 307 -11.16 -7.48 2.44
N LYS A 308 -11.44 -8.17 1.33
CA LYS A 308 -10.42 -8.92 0.58
C LYS A 308 -9.56 -7.98 -0.30
N ILE A 309 -8.31 -8.37 -0.54
CA ILE A 309 -7.50 -7.72 -1.58
C ILE A 309 -8.01 -8.17 -2.95
N GLN A 310 -8.33 -7.21 -3.82
CA GLN A 310 -8.79 -7.50 -5.18
C GLN A 310 -7.66 -7.40 -6.19
N ALA A 311 -6.89 -6.31 -6.14
CA ALA A 311 -5.80 -6.06 -7.08
C ALA A 311 -4.71 -5.15 -6.48
N VAL A 312 -3.49 -5.31 -6.97
CA VAL A 312 -2.31 -4.53 -6.61
C VAL A 312 -1.72 -3.84 -7.84
N ASP A 313 -0.75 -2.94 -7.63
CA ASP A 313 -0.07 -2.20 -8.71
C ASP A 313 -1.03 -1.38 -9.59
N GLY A 314 -2.15 -0.93 -9.05
CA GLY A 314 -3.19 -0.26 -9.82
C GLY A 314 -2.80 1.13 -10.34
N VAL A 315 -3.41 1.49 -11.46
CA VAL A 315 -3.51 2.85 -11.98
C VAL A 315 -4.99 3.18 -12.13
N THR A 316 -5.41 4.35 -11.64
CA THR A 316 -6.78 4.82 -11.83
C THR A 316 -6.78 6.27 -12.29
N CYS A 317 -7.61 6.54 -13.29
CA CYS A 317 -7.96 7.86 -13.82
C CYS A 317 -9.44 8.18 -13.57
N ALA A 318 -10.17 7.28 -12.91
CA ALA A 318 -11.60 7.40 -12.69
C ALA A 318 -11.96 8.59 -11.78
N TYR A 319 -11.02 9.03 -10.94
CA TYR A 319 -11.28 9.93 -9.83
C TYR A 319 -10.22 11.02 -9.69
N GLY A 320 -10.67 12.27 -9.61
CA GLY A 320 -9.81 13.46 -9.51
C GLY A 320 -9.19 13.88 -10.84
N ALA A 321 -8.48 15.01 -10.83
CA ALA A 321 -7.94 15.63 -12.04
C ALA A 321 -6.74 14.90 -12.68
N ILE A 322 -6.17 13.91 -11.98
CA ILE A 322 -4.92 13.25 -12.39
C ILE A 322 -4.99 11.74 -12.12
N CYS A 323 -4.45 10.95 -13.05
CA CYS A 323 -4.31 9.52 -12.86
C CYS A 323 -3.32 9.21 -11.73
N LYS A 324 -3.71 8.35 -10.80
CA LYS A 324 -2.90 7.92 -9.66
C LYS A 324 -2.36 6.52 -9.90
N ARG A 325 -1.06 6.32 -9.65
CA ARG A 325 -0.36 5.04 -9.85
C ARG A 325 -0.05 4.39 -8.49
N GLY A 326 0.23 3.08 -8.49
CA GLY A 326 0.58 2.34 -7.28
C GLY A 326 -0.58 2.17 -6.31
N GLN A 327 -1.78 2.05 -6.84
CA GLN A 327 -3.01 1.90 -6.06
C GLN A 327 -3.21 0.44 -5.64
N LEU A 328 -3.87 0.26 -4.51
CA LEU A 328 -4.36 -1.02 -3.98
C LEU A 328 -5.89 -1.00 -4.08
N LYS A 329 -6.49 -2.02 -4.70
CA LYS A 329 -7.94 -2.25 -4.70
C LYS A 329 -8.27 -3.33 -3.66
N TRP A 330 -9.15 -3.04 -2.73
CA TRP A 330 -9.51 -3.98 -1.65
C TRP A 330 -10.90 -3.68 -1.08
N GLY A 331 -11.46 -4.63 -0.33
CA GLY A 331 -12.75 -4.47 0.33
C GLY A 331 -13.89 -4.21 -0.64
N GLU A 332 -14.87 -3.44 -0.17
CA GLU A 332 -16.16 -3.17 -0.82
C GLU A 332 -16.51 -1.70 -0.56
N GLU A 333 -17.31 -1.07 -1.43
CA GLU A 333 -17.72 0.33 -1.36
C GLU A 333 -18.27 0.69 0.03
N SER A 334 -19.12 -0.18 0.58
CA SER A 334 -19.81 0.02 1.86
C SER A 334 -18.84 0.13 3.05
N GLY A 335 -17.61 -0.37 2.89
CA GLY A 335 -16.57 -0.35 3.92
C GLY A 335 -15.83 0.97 4.07
N PHE A 336 -16.17 1.99 3.28
CA PHE A 336 -15.54 3.33 3.28
C PHE A 336 -16.60 4.41 3.12
N GLY A 337 -16.38 5.59 3.71
CA GLY A 337 -17.25 6.76 3.51
C GLY A 337 -16.50 8.08 3.57
N ASP A 338 -17.14 9.15 3.11
CA ASP A 338 -16.57 10.50 3.14
C ASP A 338 -16.20 10.87 4.60
N GLY A 339 -14.91 11.13 4.83
CA GLY A 339 -14.31 11.24 6.17
C GLY A 339 -13.32 10.13 6.53
N ASP A 340 -13.39 8.96 5.87
CA ASP A 340 -12.40 7.89 6.02
C ASP A 340 -11.11 8.13 5.23
N SER A 341 -11.12 9.13 4.34
CA SER A 341 -9.97 9.53 3.53
C SER A 341 -8.72 9.74 4.40
N GLY A 342 -7.64 9.03 4.05
CA GLY A 342 -6.37 9.08 4.77
C GLY A 342 -6.22 8.02 5.87
N SER A 343 -7.28 7.29 6.23
CA SER A 343 -7.14 6.06 7.01
C SER A 343 -6.26 5.06 6.28
N VAL A 344 -5.67 4.11 7.02
CA VAL A 344 -4.88 3.03 6.42
C VAL A 344 -5.61 1.70 6.49
N ASN A 345 -5.37 0.85 5.51
CA ASN A 345 -5.67 -0.57 5.61
C ASN A 345 -4.46 -1.33 6.17
N TYR A 346 -4.69 -2.37 6.96
CA TYR A 346 -3.67 -3.12 7.67
C TYR A 346 -4.04 -4.59 7.86
N HIS A 347 -3.07 -5.41 8.23
CA HIS A 347 -3.28 -6.79 8.67
C HIS A 347 -2.23 -7.12 9.74
N PRO A 348 -2.55 -7.96 10.75
CA PRO A 348 -1.55 -8.48 11.69
C PRO A 348 -0.33 -9.05 10.96
N ASP A 349 0.85 -8.95 11.56
CA ASP A 349 2.04 -9.55 10.97
C ASP A 349 1.86 -11.08 10.85
N PRO A 350 1.89 -11.67 9.64
CA PRO A 350 1.66 -13.11 9.49
C PRO A 350 2.63 -14.00 10.29
N ASP A 351 3.86 -13.53 10.56
CA ASP A 351 4.85 -14.27 11.34
C ASP A 351 4.67 -14.09 12.86
N ASP A 352 4.09 -12.97 13.30
CA ASP A 352 3.89 -12.64 14.72
C ASP A 352 2.65 -11.76 14.91
N PRO A 353 1.43 -12.35 14.83
CA PRO A 353 0.19 -11.59 14.79
C PRO A 353 -0.08 -10.74 16.03
N GLU A 354 0.50 -11.10 17.17
CA GLU A 354 0.30 -10.40 18.45
C GLU A 354 1.25 -9.20 18.61
N ALA A 355 2.38 -9.17 17.88
CA ALA A 355 3.34 -8.08 17.99
C ALA A 355 2.83 -6.75 17.42
N GLY A 356 1.91 -6.82 16.46
CA GLY A 356 1.32 -5.66 15.80
C GLY A 356 0.93 -5.93 14.35
N VAL A 357 0.70 -4.84 13.62
CA VAL A 357 0.18 -4.86 12.25
C VAL A 357 1.15 -4.28 11.25
N LEU A 358 0.97 -4.66 9.99
CA LEU A 358 1.63 -4.07 8.84
C LEU A 358 0.60 -3.31 8.00
N VAL A 359 0.96 -2.10 7.60
CA VAL A 359 0.13 -1.25 6.75
C VAL A 359 0.21 -1.71 5.29
N GLY A 360 -0.94 -1.93 4.66
CA GLY A 360 -1.04 -2.23 3.23
C GLY A 360 -1.06 -0.96 2.36
N GLY A 361 -1.74 0.09 2.81
CA GLY A 361 -1.78 1.38 2.13
C GLY A 361 -2.78 2.36 2.73
N PHE A 362 -2.82 3.57 2.17
CA PHE A 362 -3.84 4.57 2.43
C PHE A 362 -5.15 4.19 1.75
N ASN A 363 -6.27 4.65 2.31
CA ASN A 363 -7.59 4.59 1.71
C ASN A 363 -8.01 6.01 1.33
N ASN A 364 -8.19 6.25 0.04
CA ASN A 364 -8.37 7.61 -0.49
C ASN A 364 -9.74 7.81 -1.12
N ALA A 365 -10.36 6.75 -1.62
CA ALA A 365 -11.71 6.78 -2.12
C ALA A 365 -12.29 5.36 -2.19
N ARG A 366 -13.58 5.30 -2.47
CA ARG A 366 -14.31 4.09 -2.82
C ARG A 366 -14.82 4.19 -4.24
N THR A 367 -15.23 3.07 -4.81
CA THR A 367 -16.02 3.06 -6.04
C THR A 367 -17.44 3.52 -5.74
N TRP A 368 -18.08 4.16 -6.71
CA TRP A 368 -19.52 4.45 -6.71
C TRP A 368 -20.14 4.26 -8.10
N TRP A 369 -19.34 3.73 -9.04
CA TRP A 369 -19.75 3.48 -10.40
C TRP A 369 -20.45 2.12 -10.47
N PRO A 370 -21.64 2.02 -11.11
CA PRO A 370 -22.29 0.73 -11.31
C PRO A 370 -21.33 -0.29 -11.92
N GLY A 371 -21.23 -1.46 -11.28
CA GLY A 371 -20.33 -2.55 -11.66
C GLY A 371 -18.99 -2.60 -10.91
N GLU A 372 -18.69 -1.62 -10.06
CA GLU A 372 -17.45 -1.54 -9.27
C GLU A 372 -17.76 -1.54 -7.77
N ASP A 373 -17.14 -2.46 -7.03
CA ASP A 373 -17.33 -2.59 -5.58
C ASP A 373 -15.99 -2.79 -4.86
N TYR A 374 -15.30 -1.69 -4.57
CA TYR A 374 -14.05 -1.69 -3.81
C TYR A 374 -13.69 -0.33 -3.20
N ILE A 375 -12.77 -0.39 -2.24
CA ILE A 375 -12.00 0.73 -1.72
C ILE A 375 -10.67 0.77 -2.48
N TRP A 376 -10.16 1.97 -2.74
CA TRP A 376 -8.84 2.13 -3.31
C TRP A 376 -8.04 3.25 -2.63
N GLY A 377 -6.73 3.12 -2.75
CA GLY A 377 -5.80 4.16 -2.34
C GLY A 377 -4.36 3.71 -2.51
N THR A 378 -3.44 4.59 -2.11
CA THR A 378 -2.02 4.39 -2.41
C THR A 378 -1.41 3.33 -1.52
N ALA A 379 -0.87 2.29 -2.14
CA ALA A 379 -0.20 1.21 -1.41
C ALA A 379 1.04 1.75 -0.67
N ALA A 380 1.27 1.27 0.56
CA ALA A 380 2.39 1.74 1.39
C ALA A 380 3.75 1.54 0.72
N HIS A 381 3.94 0.40 0.05
CA HIS A 381 5.15 0.14 -0.73
C HIS A 381 5.36 1.16 -1.86
N HIS A 382 4.30 1.75 -2.41
CA HIS A 382 4.43 2.79 -3.43
C HIS A 382 4.93 4.10 -2.83
N VAL A 383 4.43 4.47 -1.64
CA VAL A 383 4.89 5.64 -0.88
C VAL A 383 6.39 5.54 -0.60
N THR A 384 6.86 4.39 -0.12
CA THR A 384 8.30 4.16 0.10
C THR A 384 9.11 4.25 -1.19
N ASN A 385 8.66 3.59 -2.25
CA ASN A 385 9.40 3.57 -3.52
C ASN A 385 9.46 4.93 -4.22
N LYS A 386 8.48 5.82 -4.00
CA LYS A 386 8.40 7.13 -4.67
C LYS A 386 8.88 8.28 -3.82
N HIS A 387 8.56 8.27 -2.54
CA HIS A 387 8.74 9.40 -1.63
C HIS A 387 9.70 9.09 -0.48
N GLY A 388 10.09 7.82 -0.31
CA GLY A 388 11.07 7.40 0.68
C GLY A 388 10.52 7.16 2.09
N TYR A 389 9.27 7.54 2.38
CA TYR A 389 8.68 7.34 3.71
C TYR A 389 8.32 5.88 4.00
N THR A 390 8.32 5.55 5.28
CA THR A 390 7.92 4.23 5.80
C THR A 390 6.94 4.40 6.96
N PHE A 391 5.99 3.48 7.07
CA PHE A 391 5.15 3.35 8.27
C PHE A 391 5.92 2.72 9.41
#